data_AF-A0A950Y9X7-F1
#
_entry.id   AF-A0A950Y9X7-F1
#
_cell.length_a   1.000
_cell.length_b   1.000
_cell.length_c   1.000
_cell.angle_alpha   90.00
_cell.angle_beta   90.00
_cell.angle_gamma   90.00
#
_symmetry.space_group_name_H-M   'P 1'
#
loop_
_entity.id
_entity.type
_entity.pdbx_description
1 polymer ?
#
loop_
_entity_poly.entity_id
_entity_poly.type
_entity_poly.pdbx_seq_one_letter_code
_entity_poly.pdbx_strand_id
1 'polypeptide(L)'
;MAEQNSVVMEGRDIGSVVFPKAQVKIFLDADPKERARRRALELQSEGLDTDVHVIAGELRERDDRDRRRSEAPLVQAPDAQLVDTTGLSLDDVEEIVLKLIRARTSNGKEAARGLS
;
A
#
# COMPACT_ATOMS: atom_id res chain seq x y z
N MET A 1 7.59 17.13 -10.13
CA MET A 1 8.65 16.11 -9.96
C MET A 1 8.24 14.71 -10.44
N ALA A 2 6.99 14.26 -10.27
CA ALA A 2 6.55 12.93 -10.76
C ALA A 2 6.12 12.87 -12.24
N GLU A 3 5.90 14.00 -12.92
CA GLU A 3 5.42 13.99 -14.33
C GLU A 3 6.46 13.48 -15.35
N GLN A 4 7.75 13.45 -14.98
CA GLN A 4 8.84 13.06 -15.89
C GLN A 4 9.64 11.83 -15.43
N ASN A 5 9.29 11.23 -14.28
CA ASN A 5 10.01 10.10 -13.70
C ASN A 5 9.03 9.00 -13.26
N SER A 6 9.47 7.74 -13.33
CA SER A 6 8.74 6.64 -12.68
C SER A 6 8.99 6.69 -11.18
N VAL A 7 7.92 6.75 -10.38
CA VAL A 7 8.00 6.85 -8.91
C VAL A 7 7.07 5.84 -8.28
N VAL A 8 7.54 5.19 -7.21
CA VAL A 8 6.70 4.40 -6.30
C VAL A 8 6.46 5.25 -5.06
N MET A 9 5.21 5.39 -4.64
CA MET A 9 4.85 6.16 -3.45
C MET A 9 3.83 5.38 -2.61
N GLU A 10 4.07 5.37 -1.31
CA GLU A 10 3.18 4.78 -0.30
C GLU A 10 2.57 5.90 0.57
N GLY A 11 1.32 5.74 0.96
CA GLY A 11 0.62 6.66 1.85
C GLY A 11 -0.87 6.38 1.86
N ARG A 12 -1.63 7.21 2.59
CA ARG A 12 -3.08 6.99 2.80
C ARG A 12 -3.95 7.51 1.67
N ASP A 13 -3.51 8.60 1.04
CA ASP A 13 -4.28 9.41 0.09
C ASP A 13 -3.57 9.58 -1.26
N ILE A 14 -2.58 8.73 -1.53
CA ILE A 14 -1.75 8.83 -2.74
C ILE A 14 -2.59 8.66 -4.01
N GLY A 15 -3.37 7.60 -4.09
CA GLY A 15 -4.17 7.30 -5.29
C GLY A 15 -5.47 8.11 -5.42
N SER A 16 -5.91 8.77 -4.33
CA SER A 16 -7.17 9.52 -4.27
C SER A 16 -6.97 11.04 -4.31
N VAL A 17 -5.87 11.56 -3.77
CA VAL A 17 -5.61 13.01 -3.64
C VAL A 17 -4.30 13.43 -4.29
N VAL A 18 -3.17 12.80 -3.96
CA VAL A 18 -1.84 13.27 -4.39
C VAL A 18 -1.58 12.97 -5.87
N PHE A 19 -1.83 11.74 -6.30
CA PHE A 19 -1.67 11.24 -7.67
C PHE A 19 -2.96 10.55 -8.16
N PRO A 20 -4.06 11.30 -8.32
CA PRO A 20 -5.34 10.75 -8.77
C PRO A 20 -5.28 10.22 -10.20
N LYS A 21 -4.23 10.52 -10.97
CA LYS A 21 -3.99 10.04 -12.33
C LYS A 21 -2.85 9.01 -12.42
N ALA A 22 -2.41 8.44 -11.30
CA ALA A 22 -1.40 7.38 -11.30
C ALA A 22 -1.84 6.21 -12.20
N GLN A 23 -0.91 5.71 -13.02
CA GLN A 23 -1.16 4.59 -13.95
C GLN A 23 -1.53 3.29 -13.22
N VAL A 24 -0.93 3.09 -12.05
CA VAL A 24 -1.17 1.93 -11.18
C VAL A 24 -1.48 2.44 -9.79
N LYS A 25 -2.60 1.96 -9.22
CA LYS A 25 -3.00 2.24 -7.84
C LYS A 25 -3.33 0.90 -7.18
N ILE A 26 -2.67 0.64 -6.07
CA ILE A 26 -2.85 -0.57 -5.29
C ILE A 26 -3.28 -0.13 -3.90
N PHE A 27 -4.36 -0.72 -3.41
CA PHE A 27 -4.82 -0.56 -2.04
C PHE A 27 -4.49 -1.85 -1.30
N LEU A 28 -3.41 -1.82 -0.50
CA LEU A 28 -3.01 -2.96 0.32
C LEU A 28 -3.79 -2.95 1.62
N ASP A 29 -4.42 -4.07 1.96
CA ASP A 29 -5.08 -4.28 3.26
C ASP A 29 -4.72 -5.66 3.82
N ALA A 30 -5.05 -5.88 5.08
CA ALA A 30 -4.98 -7.18 5.74
C ALA A 30 -5.84 -7.17 7.02
N ASP A 31 -6.20 -8.37 7.46
CA ASP A 31 -6.84 -8.60 8.74
C ASP A 31 -6.09 -7.86 9.87
N PRO A 32 -6.81 -7.08 10.72
CA PRO A 32 -6.17 -6.31 11.79
C PRO A 32 -5.32 -7.15 12.75
N LYS A 33 -5.70 -8.41 13.01
CA LYS A 33 -4.93 -9.29 13.90
C LYS A 33 -3.63 -9.72 13.23
N GLU A 34 -3.66 -10.02 11.94
CA GLU A 34 -2.43 -10.35 11.20
C GLU A 34 -1.48 -9.14 11.14
N ARG A 35 -2.00 -7.92 10.96
CA ARG A 35 -1.18 -6.70 11.03
C ARG A 35 -0.55 -6.48 12.40
N ALA A 36 -1.31 -6.68 13.47
CA ALA A 36 -0.79 -6.59 14.83
C ALA A 36 0.29 -7.66 15.11
N ARG A 37 0.06 -8.90 14.67
CA ARG A 37 1.03 -9.99 14.79
C ARG A 37 2.34 -9.69 14.07
N ARG A 38 2.27 -9.24 12.81
CA ARG A 38 3.46 -8.88 12.01
C ARG A 38 4.25 -7.74 12.67
N ARG A 39 3.55 -6.70 13.15
CA ARG A 39 4.19 -5.59 13.85
C ARG A 39 4.84 -6.00 15.17
N ALA A 40 4.22 -6.90 15.93
CA ALA A 40 4.81 -7.44 17.15
C ALA A 40 6.10 -8.22 16.86
N LEU A 41 6.13 -9.05 15.81
CA LEU A 41 7.32 -9.79 15.40
C LEU A 41 8.45 -8.84 14.93
N GLU A 42 8.10 -7.79 14.19
CA GLU A 42 9.05 -6.75 13.77
C GLU A 42 9.70 -6.08 14.99
N LEU A 43 8.90 -5.59 15.95
CA LEU A 43 9.41 -4.94 17.16
C LEU A 43 10.25 -5.89 18.01
N GLN A 44 9.82 -7.15 18.15
CA GLN A 44 10.60 -8.17 18.85
C GLN A 44 11.97 -8.38 18.20
N SER A 45 12.04 -8.36 16.86
CA SER A 45 13.31 -8.48 16.13
C SER A 45 14.25 -7.27 16.33
N GLU A 46 13.68 -6.11 16.67
CA GLU A 46 14.41 -4.89 17.03
C GLU A 46 14.78 -4.84 18.53
N GLY A 47 14.44 -5.87 19.31
CA GLY A 47 14.70 -5.94 20.75
C GLY A 47 13.68 -5.18 21.60
N LEU A 48 12.53 -4.81 21.03
CA LEU A 48 11.42 -4.14 21.71
C LEU A 48 10.32 -5.16 22.01
N ASP A 49 10.16 -5.52 23.27
CA ASP A 49 9.07 -6.40 23.71
C ASP A 49 7.84 -5.55 24.05
N THR A 50 6.77 -5.70 23.27
CA THR A 50 5.49 -4.98 23.45
C THR A 50 4.35 -5.95 23.26
N ASP A 51 3.35 -5.88 24.14
CA ASP A 51 2.18 -6.73 24.09
C ASP A 51 1.41 -6.53 22.77
N VAL A 52 1.15 -7.63 22.06
CA VAL A 52 0.38 -7.64 20.80
C VAL A 52 -1.02 -7.02 20.97
N HIS A 53 -1.62 -7.08 22.17
CA HIS A 53 -2.89 -6.44 22.46
C HIS A 53 -2.79 -4.91 22.45
N VAL A 54 -1.68 -4.35 22.95
CA VAL A 54 -1.40 -2.91 22.90
C VAL A 54 -1.22 -2.48 21.45
N ILE A 55 -0.39 -3.20 20.69
CA ILE A 55 -0.15 -2.95 19.27
C ILE A 55 -1.47 -3.01 18.47
N ALA A 56 -2.31 -4.00 18.74
CA ALA A 56 -3.62 -4.13 18.09
C ALA A 56 -4.53 -2.94 18.39
N GLY A 57 -4.52 -2.43 19.63
CA GLY A 57 -5.26 -1.23 20.03
C GLY A 57 -4.78 0.00 19.27
N GLU A 58 -3.47 0.25 19.27
CA GLU A 58 -2.86 1.39 18.56
C GLU A 58 -3.12 1.36 17.05
N LEU A 59 -2.97 0.18 16.42
CA LEU A 59 -3.28 0.01 15.01
C LEU A 59 -4.76 0.28 14.72
N ARG A 60 -5.66 -0.23 15.55
CA ARG A 60 -7.10 0.01 15.39
C ARG A 60 -7.42 1.50 15.48
N GLU A 61 -6.92 2.19 16.49
CA GLU A 61 -7.15 3.63 16.67
C GLU A 61 -6.59 4.44 15.50
N ARG A 62 -5.41 4.06 15.00
CA ARG A 62 -4.80 4.69 13.83
C ARG A 62 -5.65 4.49 12.58
N ASP A 63 -6.06 3.28 12.28
CA ASP A 63 -6.86 2.97 11.08
C ASP A 63 -8.21 3.70 11.13
N ASP A 64 -8.82 3.72 12.31
CA ASP A 64 -10.05 4.44 12.60
C ASP A 64 -9.93 5.94 12.34
N ARG A 65 -8.84 6.55 12.83
CA ARG A 65 -8.52 7.97 12.61
C ARG A 65 -8.26 8.25 11.13
N ASP A 66 -7.47 7.40 10.47
CA ASP A 66 -7.12 7.54 9.07
C ASP A 66 -8.35 7.42 8.16
N ARG A 67 -9.32 6.57 8.50
CA ARG A 67 -10.58 6.42 7.75
C ARG A 67 -11.58 7.55 8.02
N ARG A 68 -11.58 8.14 9.21
CA ARG A 68 -12.57 9.15 9.64
C ARG A 68 -12.10 10.60 9.51
N ARG A 69 -10.83 10.86 9.22
CA ARG A 69 -10.34 12.23 9.04
C ARG A 69 -11.12 12.95 7.93
N SER A 70 -11.46 14.22 8.16
CA SER A 70 -12.23 15.03 7.21
C SER A 70 -11.45 15.35 5.94
N GLU A 71 -10.13 15.50 6.08
CA GLU A 71 -9.24 15.80 4.96
C GLU A 71 -8.49 14.54 4.51
N ALA A 72 -8.60 14.24 3.22
CA ALA A 72 -7.91 13.14 2.55
C ALA A 72 -8.06 11.77 3.25
N PRO A 73 -9.26 11.30 3.63
CA PRO A 73 -9.43 10.03 4.35
C PRO A 73 -8.76 8.85 3.63
N LEU A 74 -8.32 7.84 4.39
CA LEU A 74 -7.90 6.56 3.85
C LEU A 74 -9.09 5.89 3.18
N VAL A 75 -9.14 5.98 1.86
CA VAL A 75 -10.18 5.40 1.01
C VAL A 75 -9.52 4.71 -0.17
N GLN A 76 -10.10 3.57 -0.57
CA GLN A 76 -9.73 2.96 -1.84
C GLN A 76 -10.23 3.84 -2.98
N ALA A 77 -9.31 4.34 -3.81
CA ALA A 77 -9.71 5.04 -5.04
C ALA A 77 -10.51 4.10 -5.95
N PRO A 78 -11.52 4.57 -6.70
CA PRO A 78 -12.38 3.70 -7.51
C PRO A 78 -11.65 2.80 -8.52
N ASP A 79 -10.49 3.24 -9.00
CA ASP A 79 -9.62 2.55 -9.95
C ASP A 79 -8.43 1.82 -9.30
N ALA A 80 -8.33 1.86 -7.96
CA ALA A 80 -7.33 1.13 -7.21
C ALA A 80 -7.70 -0.34 -7.06
N GLN A 81 -6.72 -1.22 -7.27
CA GLN A 81 -6.88 -2.65 -7.03
C GLN A 81 -6.68 -2.96 -5.55
N LEU A 82 -7.69 -3.55 -4.91
CA LEU A 82 -7.54 -4.12 -3.56
C LEU A 82 -6.64 -5.36 -3.65
N VAL A 83 -5.65 -5.42 -2.76
CA VAL A 83 -4.79 -6.58 -2.53
C VAL A 83 -4.83 -6.88 -1.04
N ASP A 84 -5.57 -7.94 -0.67
CA ASP A 84 -5.57 -8.46 0.69
C ASP A 84 -4.33 -9.33 0.90
N THR A 85 -3.49 -8.93 1.85
CA THR A 85 -2.22 -9.60 2.17
C THR A 85 -2.32 -10.53 3.37
N THR A 86 -3.54 -10.79 3.88
CA THR A 86 -3.77 -11.68 5.03
C THR A 86 -3.23 -13.08 4.74
N GLY A 87 -2.30 -13.55 5.58
CA GLY A 87 -1.70 -14.87 5.45
C GLY A 87 -0.73 -15.05 4.26
N LEU A 88 -0.50 -14.01 3.46
CA LEU A 88 0.46 -14.05 2.36
C LEU A 88 1.90 -13.83 2.87
N SER A 89 2.86 -14.50 2.21
CA SER A 89 4.28 -14.20 2.38
C SER A 89 4.67 -12.91 1.65
N LEU A 90 5.86 -12.38 1.92
CA LEU A 90 6.38 -11.23 1.18
C LEU A 90 6.50 -11.53 -0.32
N ASP A 91 6.99 -12.72 -0.67
CA ASP A 91 7.17 -13.15 -2.05
C ASP A 91 5.82 -13.24 -2.80
N ASP A 92 4.77 -13.74 -2.14
CA ASP A 92 3.42 -13.79 -2.72
C ASP A 92 2.88 -12.38 -3.00
N VAL A 93 3.07 -11.46 -2.05
CA VAL A 93 2.65 -10.06 -2.20
C VAL A 93 3.43 -9.39 -3.33
N GLU A 94 4.74 -9.62 -3.42
CA GLU A 94 5.59 -9.10 -4.49
C GLU A 94 5.11 -9.60 -5.86
N GLU A 95 4.86 -10.91 -6.00
CA GLU A 95 4.39 -11.48 -7.26
C GLU A 95 3.06 -10.85 -7.70
N ILE A 96 2.11 -10.71 -6.79
CA ILE A 96 0.80 -10.09 -7.06
C ILE A 96 0.98 -8.64 -7.51
N VAL A 97 1.76 -7.85 -6.77
CA VAL A 97 2.00 -6.44 -7.08
C VAL A 97 2.68 -6.28 -8.43
N LEU A 98 3.73 -7.06 -8.72
CA LEU A 98 4.42 -7.02 -10.00
C LEU A 98 3.52 -7.43 -11.17
N LYS A 99 2.66 -8.43 -10.97
CA LYS A 99 1.68 -8.85 -11.98
C LYS A 99 0.67 -7.73 -12.28
N LEU A 100 0.17 -7.04 -11.26
CA LEU A 100 -0.73 -5.90 -11.43
C LEU A 100 -0.06 -4.74 -12.17
N ILE A 101 1.19 -4.44 -11.83
CA ILE A 101 1.97 -3.40 -12.51
C ILE A 101 2.13 -3.77 -13.99
N ARG A 102 2.64 -4.96 -14.31
CA ARG A 102 2.87 -5.43 -15.68
C ARG A 102 1.60 -5.52 -16.53
N ALA A 103 0.44 -5.73 -15.91
CA ALA A 103 -0.84 -5.74 -16.60
C ALA A 103 -1.32 -4.33 -17.01
N ARG A 104 -0.86 -3.29 -16.30
CA ARG A 104 -1.27 -1.90 -16.51
C ARG A 104 -0.17 -1.04 -17.16
N THR A 105 1.07 -1.51 -17.19
CA THR A 105 2.18 -0.86 -17.85
C THR A 105 2.69 -1.76 -18.97
N SER A 106 2.84 -1.22 -20.19
CA SER A 106 3.76 -1.83 -21.13
C SER A 106 5.16 -1.74 -20.48
N ASN A 107 6.03 -2.74 -20.64
CA ASN A 107 7.37 -2.81 -20.00
C ASN A 107 8.34 -1.67 -20.42
N GLY A 108 7.94 -0.40 -20.33
CA GLY A 108 8.64 0.79 -20.80
C GLY A 108 8.80 0.91 -22.32
N LYS A 109 8.35 -0.07 -23.13
CA LYS A 109 8.69 -0.11 -24.57
C LYS A 109 7.90 0.87 -25.45
N GLU A 110 6.76 1.39 -25.00
CA GLU A 110 6.00 2.37 -25.79
C GLU A 110 6.51 3.81 -25.63
N ALA A 111 6.98 4.20 -24.43
CA ALA A 111 7.54 5.53 -24.21
C ALA A 111 8.81 5.79 -25.04
N ALA A 112 9.57 4.74 -25.37
CA ALA A 112 10.78 4.85 -26.19
C ALA A 112 10.53 4.95 -27.71
N ARG A 113 9.29 4.78 -28.18
CA ARG A 113 8.95 4.78 -29.63
C ARG A 113 8.35 6.10 -30.15
N GLY A 114 8.16 7.11 -29.28
CA GLY A 114 7.50 8.37 -29.63
C GLY A 114 8.41 9.56 -29.94
N LEU A 115 9.74 9.36 -29.98
CA LEU A 115 10.71 10.40 -30.34
C LEU A 115 11.52 9.95 -31.57
N SER A 116 10.91 10.06 -32.74
CA SER A 116 11.61 10.13 -34.03
C SER A 116 10.89 11.10 -34.95
#